data_AF-A0A7S1GXT0-F1
#
_entry.id   AF-A0A7S1GXT0-F1
#
_cell.length_a   1.000
_cell.length_b   1.000
_cell.length_c   1.000
_cell.angle_alpha   90.00
_cell.angle_beta   90.00
_cell.angle_gamma   90.00
#
_symmetry.space_group_name_H-M   'P 1'
#
loop_
_entity.id
_entity.type
_entity.pdbx_description
1 polymer ?
#
loop_
_entity_poly.entity_id
_entity_poly.type
_entity_poly.pdbx_seq_one_letter_code
_entity_poly.pdbx_strand_id
1 'polypeptide(L)'
;LDSLLVERIAAKQGSNAMHICKSFYMQMEWVIPETIQKVDADVVLVVGEGDKMLPPHNAACLADLLRTQRPQRETELFVLSNSSHQVMQELPSEVNKLLDTFVVRTLKTRRV
;
A
#
# COMPACT_ATOMS: atom_id res chain seq x y z
N LEU A 1 -5.12 -27.36 -8.15
CA LEU A 1 -4.59 -26.44 -9.18
C LEU A 1 -3.95 -27.30 -10.25
N ASP A 2 -4.43 -27.18 -11.49
CA ASP A 2 -4.07 -28.07 -12.59
C ASP A 2 -2.60 -27.85 -13.01
N SER A 3 -1.78 -28.90 -12.92
CA SER A 3 -0.33 -28.85 -13.14
C SER A 3 0.03 -28.37 -14.56
N LEU A 4 -0.82 -28.69 -15.54
CA LEU A 4 -0.73 -28.25 -16.93
C LEU A 4 -0.90 -26.74 -17.11
N LEU A 5 -1.62 -26.06 -16.22
CA LEU A 5 -1.80 -24.61 -16.29
C LEU A 5 -0.53 -23.88 -15.85
N VAL A 6 0.16 -24.41 -14.83
CA VAL A 6 1.40 -23.84 -14.29
C VAL A 6 2.52 -23.91 -15.32
N GLU A 7 2.67 -25.05 -16.00
CA GLU A 7 3.69 -25.23 -17.05
C GLU A 7 3.46 -24.31 -18.26
N ARG A 8 2.21 -24.12 -18.67
CA ARG A 8 1.86 -23.23 -19.80
C ARG A 8 2.12 -21.75 -19.50
N ILE A 9 1.96 -21.32 -18.25
CA ILE A 9 2.28 -19.95 -17.82
C ILE A 9 3.80 -19.77 -17.77
N ALA A 10 4.53 -20.74 -17.22
CA ALA A 10 6.00 -20.71 -17.15
C ALA A 10 6.66 -20.67 -18.54
N ALA A 11 6.15 -21.43 -19.51
CA ALA A 11 6.71 -21.52 -20.86
C ALA A 11 6.51 -20.24 -21.70
N LYS A 12 5.44 -19.47 -21.46
CA LYS A 12 5.16 -18.23 -22.20
C LYS A 12 5.89 -16.99 -21.67
N GLN A 13 6.39 -17.03 -20.43
CA GLN A 13 6.87 -15.83 -19.73
C GLN A 13 8.37 -15.83 -19.42
N GLY A 14 9.13 -16.78 -19.98
CA GLY A 14 10.59 -16.77 -19.93
C GLY A 14 11.13 -16.74 -18.51
N SER A 15 11.07 -17.87 -17.80
CA SER A 15 11.91 -18.18 -16.61
C SER A 15 11.97 -17.12 -15.49
N ASN A 16 11.01 -16.17 -15.40
CA ASN A 16 10.99 -15.19 -14.33
C ASN A 16 10.10 -15.69 -13.18
N ALA A 17 10.70 -16.39 -12.23
CA ALA A 17 10.03 -16.99 -11.07
C ALA A 17 9.17 -15.98 -10.26
N MET A 18 9.46 -14.68 -10.37
CA MET A 18 8.69 -13.62 -9.72
C MET A 18 7.21 -13.54 -10.17
N HIS A 19 6.87 -14.01 -11.38
CA HIS A 19 5.49 -13.95 -11.87
C HIS A 19 4.53 -14.82 -11.07
N ILE A 20 4.96 -16.03 -10.66
CA ILE A 20 4.15 -16.93 -9.83
C ILE A 20 3.94 -16.31 -8.44
N CYS A 21 4.98 -15.68 -7.87
CA CYS A 21 4.87 -14.99 -6.59
C CYS A 21 3.91 -13.80 -6.66
N LYS A 22 3.91 -13.02 -7.76
CA LYS A 22 3.04 -11.85 -7.90
C LYS A 22 1.56 -12.21 -7.88
N SER A 23 1.15 -13.25 -8.61
CA SER A 23 -0.25 -13.70 -8.59
C SER A 23 -0.67 -14.22 -7.21
N PHE A 24 0.24 -14.83 -6.46
CA PHE A 24 -0.03 -15.27 -5.10
C PHE A 24 -0.24 -14.09 -4.14
N TYR A 25 0.59 -13.05 -4.22
CA TYR A 25 0.42 -11.84 -3.38
C TYR A 25 -0.90 -11.12 -3.65
N MET A 26 -1.39 -11.14 -4.90
CA MET A 26 -2.68 -10.54 -5.25
C MET A 26 -3.89 -11.31 -4.71
N GLN A 27 -3.72 -12.56 -4.27
CA GLN A 27 -4.79 -13.37 -3.69
C GLN A 27 -4.95 -13.15 -2.17
N MET A 28 -3.99 -12.49 -1.52
CA MET A 28 -4.09 -12.21 -0.09
C MET A 28 -5.01 -11.01 0.14
N GLU A 29 -5.87 -11.13 1.15
CA GLU A 29 -6.58 -9.96 1.67
C GLU A 29 -5.55 -8.94 2.17
N TRP A 30 -5.53 -7.78 1.52
CA TRP A 30 -4.56 -6.73 1.81
C TRP A 30 -4.85 -6.04 3.14
N VAL A 31 -6.11 -6.09 3.63
CA VAL A 31 -6.53 -5.59 4.94
C VAL A 31 -7.61 -6.46 5.56
N ILE A 32 -7.40 -6.81 6.83
CA ILE A 32 -8.36 -7.51 7.67
C ILE A 32 -9.14 -6.44 8.46
N PRO A 33 -10.44 -6.24 8.25
CA PRO A 33 -11.24 -5.18 8.89
C PRO A 33 -11.11 -5.13 10.42
N GLU A 34 -11.00 -6.28 11.07
CA GLU A 34 -10.82 -6.42 12.52
C GLU A 34 -9.49 -5.84 13.01
N THR A 35 -8.50 -5.72 12.12
CA THR A 35 -7.19 -5.14 12.42
C THR A 35 -7.23 -3.62 12.32
N ILE A 36 -8.05 -3.04 11.43
CA ILE A 36 -8.21 -1.59 11.29
C ILE A 36 -8.68 -0.96 12.60
N GLN A 37 -9.63 -1.61 13.28
CA GLN A 37 -10.19 -1.11 14.55
C GLN A 37 -9.14 -1.01 15.66
N LYS A 38 -8.05 -1.77 15.58
CA LYS A 38 -6.95 -1.78 16.55
C LYS A 38 -5.92 -0.67 16.30
N VAL A 39 -5.97 -0.02 15.15
CA VAL A 39 -5.08 1.10 14.82
C VAL A 39 -5.53 2.34 15.59
N ASP A 40 -4.81 2.68 16.67
CA ASP A 40 -5.04 3.89 17.45
C ASP A 40 -3.95 4.95 17.24
N ALA A 41 -3.65 5.21 15.97
CA ALA A 41 -2.69 6.22 15.57
C ALA A 41 -3.20 7.00 14.35
N ASP A 42 -2.62 8.17 14.15
CA ASP A 42 -2.77 8.90 12.90
C ASP A 42 -2.01 8.12 11.81
N VAL A 43 -2.56 8.07 10.60
CA VAL A 43 -2.03 7.23 9.51
C VAL A 43 -1.69 8.07 8.29
N VAL A 44 -0.54 7.78 7.69
CA VAL A 44 -0.19 8.25 6.34
C VAL A 44 -0.01 7.05 5.44
N LEU A 45 -0.72 7.06 4.31
CA LEU A 45 -0.61 6.07 3.25
C LEU A 45 0.11 6.70 2.06
N VAL A 46 1.16 6.04 1.57
CA VAL A 46 1.92 6.48 0.40
C VAL A 46 1.97 5.33 -0.60
N VAL A 47 1.48 5.56 -1.81
CA VAL A 47 1.39 4.54 -2.87
C VAL A 47 1.85 5.12 -4.20
N GLY A 48 2.50 4.31 -5.04
CA GLY A 48 2.84 4.71 -6.41
C GLY A 48 1.64 4.58 -7.35
N GLU A 49 1.47 5.55 -8.24
CA GLU A 49 0.40 5.56 -9.25
C GLU A 49 0.39 4.28 -10.11
N GLY A 50 1.58 3.79 -10.44
CA GLY A 50 1.79 2.59 -11.26
C GLY A 50 1.78 1.28 -10.47
N ASP A 51 1.45 1.28 -9.18
CA ASP A 51 1.44 0.06 -8.37
C ASP A 51 0.38 -0.92 -8.90
N LYS A 52 0.85 -2.10 -9.32
CA LYS A 52 0.00 -3.21 -9.82
C LYS A 52 -0.13 -4.35 -8.82
N MET A 53 0.55 -4.28 -7.68
CA MET A 53 0.46 -5.25 -6.59
C MET A 53 -0.50 -4.76 -5.50
N LEU A 54 -0.40 -3.48 -5.13
CA LEU A 54 -1.37 -2.79 -4.28
C LEU A 54 -1.85 -1.52 -5.00
N PRO A 55 -2.81 -1.64 -5.93
CA PRO A 55 -3.25 -0.50 -6.72
C PRO A 55 -3.76 0.68 -5.88
N PRO A 56 -3.62 1.93 -6.38
CA PRO A 56 -4.04 3.12 -5.65
C PRO A 56 -5.51 3.09 -5.16
N HIS A 57 -6.41 2.43 -5.89
CA HIS A 57 -7.81 2.31 -5.47
C HIS A 57 -7.97 1.50 -4.16
N ASN A 58 -7.12 0.50 -3.91
CA ASN A 58 -7.14 -0.23 -2.64
C ASN A 58 -6.66 0.65 -1.48
N ALA A 59 -5.60 1.45 -1.71
CA ALA A 59 -5.14 2.42 -0.72
C ALA A 59 -6.22 3.49 -0.42
N ALA A 60 -6.99 3.91 -1.43
CA ALA A 60 -8.15 4.78 -1.25
C ALA A 60 -9.24 4.11 -0.39
N CYS A 61 -9.61 2.87 -0.69
CA CYS A 61 -10.54 2.11 0.15
C CYS A 61 -10.06 1.99 1.61
N LEU A 62 -8.76 1.78 1.83
CA LEU A 62 -8.18 1.75 3.18
C LEU A 62 -8.35 3.09 3.90
N ALA A 63 -8.03 4.18 3.20
CA ALA A 63 -8.11 5.51 3.75
C ALA A 63 -9.54 5.83 4.19
N ASP A 64 -10.52 5.46 3.37
CA ASP A 64 -11.94 5.67 3.68
C ASP A 64 -12.42 4.81 4.86
N LEU A 65 -11.96 3.55 4.93
CA LEU A 65 -12.24 2.68 6.08
C LEU A 65 -11.65 3.24 7.37
N LEU A 66 -10.39 3.68 7.36
CA LEU A 66 -9.72 4.30 8.51
C LEU A 66 -10.46 5.56 8.96
N ARG A 67 -10.80 6.47 8.03
CA ARG A 67 -11.55 7.70 8.34
C ARG A 67 -12.93 7.40 8.92
N THR A 68 -13.62 6.41 8.38
CA THR A 68 -14.97 6.02 8.83
C THR A 68 -14.94 5.37 10.20
N GLN A 69 -14.00 4.45 10.44
CA GLN A 69 -13.93 3.68 11.68
C GLN A 69 -13.19 4.41 12.80
N ARG A 70 -12.33 5.39 12.47
CA ARG A 70 -11.49 6.15 13.42
C ARG A 70 -11.59 7.66 13.14
N PRO A 71 -12.78 8.28 13.21
CA PRO A 71 -12.97 9.69 12.86
C PRO A 71 -12.15 10.68 13.71
N GLN A 72 -11.69 10.25 14.88
CA GLN A 72 -10.82 11.02 15.77
C GLN A 72 -9.32 10.95 15.42
N ARG A 73 -8.93 10.12 14.44
CA ARG A 73 -7.54 9.97 13.97
C ARG A 73 -7.40 10.58 12.58
N GLU A 74 -6.28 11.22 12.33
CA GLU A 74 -5.98 11.78 11.01
C GLU A 74 -5.57 10.65 10.05
N THR A 75 -6.07 10.68 8.81
CA THR A 75 -5.67 9.73 7.76
C THR A 75 -5.44 10.43 6.43
N GLU A 76 -4.19 10.41 5.97
CA GLU A 76 -3.77 10.98 4.70
C GLU A 76 -3.41 9.90 3.69
N LEU A 77 -3.67 10.19 2.41
CA LEU A 77 -3.29 9.34 1.29
C LEU A 77 -2.57 10.18 0.25
N PHE A 78 -1.36 9.76 -0.10
CA PHE A 78 -0.55 10.33 -1.16
C PHE A 78 -0.34 9.29 -2.26
N VAL A 79 -0.74 9.66 -3.49
CA VAL A 79 -0.46 8.88 -4.70
C VAL A 79 0.66 9.59 -5.44
N LEU A 80 1.84 8.96 -5.52
CA LEU A 80 3.02 9.54 -6.17
C LEU A 80 3.07 9.13 -7.65
N SER A 81 3.13 10.12 -8.54
CA SER A 81 3.33 9.89 -9.96
C SER A 81 4.75 9.36 -10.23
N ASN A 82 4.95 8.73 -11.39
CA ASN A 82 6.25 8.18 -11.81
C ASN A 82 6.83 7.12 -10.85
N SER A 83 5.98 6.44 -10.06
CA SER A 83 6.40 5.32 -9.22
C SER A 83 5.43 4.14 -9.27
N SER A 84 5.93 2.96 -8.94
CA SER A 84 5.23 1.68 -8.89
C SER A 84 5.16 1.18 -7.44
N HIS A 85 5.29 -0.13 -7.23
CA HIS A 85 5.15 -0.74 -5.91
C HIS A 85 6.27 -0.38 -4.94
N GLN A 86 7.49 -0.09 -5.42
CA GLN A 86 8.64 0.14 -4.56
C GLN A 86 8.87 1.64 -4.34
N VAL A 87 7.81 2.39 -4.01
CA VAL A 87 7.81 3.86 -3.92
C VAL A 87 8.94 4.43 -3.05
N MET A 88 9.29 3.77 -1.94
CA MET A 88 10.40 4.19 -1.08
C MET A 88 11.78 4.05 -1.74
N GLN A 89 11.96 3.09 -2.64
CA GLN A 89 13.21 2.90 -3.39
C GLN A 89 13.26 3.80 -4.62
N GLU A 90 12.11 4.01 -5.26
CA GLU A 90 11.99 4.78 -6.50
C GLU A 90 12.04 6.30 -6.24
N LEU A 91 11.39 6.78 -5.17
CA LEU A 91 11.26 8.20 -4.83
C LEU A 91 11.61 8.50 -3.35
N PRO A 92 12.80 8.12 -2.85
CA PRO A 92 13.13 8.19 -1.42
C PRO A 92 13.02 9.61 -0.84
N SER A 93 13.48 10.62 -1.58
CA SER A 93 13.45 12.02 -1.12
C SER A 93 12.04 12.56 -0.95
N GLU A 94 11.12 12.22 -1.86
CA GLU A 94 9.73 12.66 -1.80
C GLU A 94 8.99 11.95 -0.66
N VAL A 95 9.18 10.63 -0.53
CA VAL A 95 8.59 9.86 0.56
C VAL A 95 9.08 10.38 1.92
N ASN A 96 10.38 10.56 2.10
CA ASN A 96 10.94 11.05 3.37
C ASN A 96 10.37 12.43 3.73
N LYS A 97 10.24 13.34 2.75
CA LYS A 97 9.65 14.66 2.98
C LYS A 97 8.19 14.56 3.45
N LEU A 98 7.40 13.65 2.88
CA LEU A 98 6.01 13.42 3.31
C LEU A 98 5.95 12.88 4.73
N LEU A 99 6.79 11.88 5.04
CA LEU A 99 6.86 11.28 6.37
C LEU A 99 7.29 12.29 7.44
N ASP A 100 8.33 13.09 7.17
CA ASP A 100 8.80 14.14 8.07
C ASP A 100 7.70 15.19 8.32
N THR A 101 7.02 15.62 7.27
CA THR A 101 5.91 16.58 7.36
C THR A 101 4.78 16.03 8.24
N PHE A 102 4.40 14.78 8.00
CA PHE A 102 3.37 14.07 8.76
C PHE A 102 3.75 13.97 10.24
N VAL A 103 4.95 13.46 10.55
CA VAL A 103 5.44 13.29 11.93
C VAL A 103 5.49 14.62 12.67
N VAL A 104 6.04 15.68 12.04
CA VAL A 104 6.11 17.01 12.67
C VAL A 104 4.72 17.54 12.97
N ARG A 105 3.75 17.38 12.08
CA ARG A 105 2.36 17.80 12.32
C ARG A 105 1.75 17.01 13.47
N THR A 106 1.80 15.67 13.42
CA THR A 106 1.22 14.80 14.45
C THR A 106 1.79 15.08 15.85
N LEU A 107 3.10 15.32 15.96
CA LEU A 107 3.73 15.63 17.24
C LEU A 107 3.34 17.01 17.79
N LYS A 108 3.08 18.00 16.92
CA LYS A 108 2.61 19.33 17.35
C LYS A 108 1.19 19.27 17.89
N THR A 109 0.30 18.54 17.23
CA THR A 109 -1.12 18.42 17.63
C THR A 109 -1.29 17.74 18.98
N ARG A 110 -0.40 16.83 19.37
CA ARG A 110 -0.46 16.08 20.64
C ARG A 110 0.17 16.78 21.85
N ARG A 111 0.82 17.92 21.66
CA ARG A 111 1.45 18.70 22.74
C ARG A 111 0.53 19.76 23.36
N VAL A 112 -0.73 19.82 22.91
CA VAL A 112 -1.80 20.66 23.46
C VAL A 112 -2.72 19.79 24.29
#